data_AF-A0A1V4YXL0-F1
#
_entry.id   AF-A0A1V4YXL0-F1
#
_cell.length_a   1.000
_cell.length_b   1.000
_cell.length_c   1.000
_cell.angle_alpha   90.00
_cell.angle_beta   90.00
_cell.angle_gamma   90.00
#
_symmetry.space_group_name_H-M   'P 1'
#
loop_
_entity.id
_entity.type
_entity.pdbx_description
1 polymer ?
#
loop_
_entity_poly.entity_id
_entity_poly.type
_entity_poly.pdbx_seq_one_letter_code
_entity_poly.pdbx_strand_id
1 'polypeptide(L)'
;MAKKKKSTIINKELQLRMKQFKEALKDEEKRFQLENSIMGSEVLIRFEIFFPSKKPGEFSDGLFLYMNDSGDLVDAEYYIRDADDITIAGLEADNFKVVKELFKDSFSLEIE
;
A
#
# COMPACT_ATOMS: atom_id res chain seq x y z
N MET A 1 24.94 -9.54 -2.98
CA MET A 1 24.74 -10.77 -2.19
C MET A 1 23.69 -10.61 -1.07
N ALA A 2 23.66 -9.51 -0.31
CA ALA A 2 22.69 -9.30 0.79
C ALA A 2 21.21 -9.27 0.37
N LYS A 3 20.86 -8.63 -0.77
CA LYS A 3 19.48 -8.60 -1.30
C LYS A 3 18.93 -10.00 -1.63
N LYS A 4 19.75 -10.86 -2.23
CA LYS A 4 19.37 -12.25 -2.57
C LYS A 4 19.10 -13.09 -1.32
N LYS A 5 19.91 -12.91 -0.26
CA LYS A 5 19.73 -13.57 1.04
C LYS A 5 18.44 -13.11 1.74
N LYS A 6 18.12 -11.80 1.71
CA LYS A 6 16.86 -11.26 2.26
C LYS A 6 15.63 -11.78 1.53
N SER A 7 15.64 -11.82 0.18
CA SER A 7 14.54 -12.36 -0.62
C SER A 7 14.24 -13.83 -0.28
N THR A 8 15.27 -14.65 -0.07
CA THR A 8 15.08 -16.05 0.34
C THR A 8 14.44 -16.18 1.72
N ILE A 9 14.80 -15.31 2.68
CA ILE A 9 14.20 -15.31 4.03
C ILE A 9 12.72 -14.93 3.95
N ILE A 10 12.39 -13.85 3.23
CA ILE A 10 11.01 -13.38 3.06
C ILE A 10 10.11 -14.49 2.51
N ASN A 11 10.56 -15.17 1.46
CA ASN A 11 9.78 -16.25 0.86
C ASN A 11 9.56 -17.41 1.83
N LYS A 12 10.56 -17.77 2.65
CA LYS A 12 10.40 -18.83 3.65
C LYS A 12 9.39 -18.47 4.74
N GLU A 13 9.50 -17.28 5.31
CA GLU A 13 8.59 -16.80 6.35
C GLU A 13 7.15 -16.68 5.82
N LEU A 14 6.97 -16.17 4.60
CA LEU A 14 5.67 -16.10 3.95
C LEU A 14 5.05 -17.49 3.78
N GLN A 15 5.82 -18.48 3.32
CA GLN A 15 5.31 -19.85 3.16
C GLN A 15 4.88 -20.47 4.50
N LEU A 16 5.64 -20.24 5.57
CA LEU A 16 5.25 -20.68 6.92
C LEU A 16 3.93 -20.02 7.35
N ARG A 17 3.80 -18.71 7.15
CA ARG A 17 2.58 -17.97 7.48
C ARG A 17 1.37 -18.45 6.67
N MET A 18 1.54 -18.67 5.37
CA MET A 18 0.48 -19.22 4.51
C MET A 18 0.05 -20.63 4.93
N LYS A 19 0.98 -21.45 5.44
CA LYS A 19 0.63 -22.75 6.01
C LYS A 19 -0.25 -22.57 7.26
N GLN A 20 0.14 -21.68 8.18
CA GLN A 20 -0.66 -21.37 9.37
C GLN A 20 -2.06 -20.88 9.00
N PHE A 21 -2.19 -19.98 8.03
CA PHE A 21 -3.48 -19.49 7.55
C PHE A 21 -4.36 -20.60 6.96
N LYS A 22 -3.77 -21.51 6.17
CA LYS A 22 -4.50 -22.66 5.61
C LYS A 22 -4.98 -23.65 6.69
N GLU A 23 -4.24 -23.78 7.79
CA GLU A 23 -4.65 -24.59 8.93
C GLU A 23 -5.78 -23.91 9.72
N ALA A 24 -5.67 -22.61 10.00
CA ALA A 24 -6.72 -21.82 10.64
C ALA A 24 -8.04 -21.81 9.84
N LEU A 25 -7.98 -21.80 8.50
CA LEU A 25 -9.20 -21.88 7.67
C LEU A 25 -9.95 -23.22 7.81
N LYS A 26 -9.31 -24.27 8.32
CA LYS A 26 -9.90 -25.61 8.45
C LYS A 26 -10.30 -25.98 9.88
N ASP A 27 -9.92 -25.15 10.85
CA ASP A 27 -10.00 -25.44 12.28
C ASP A 27 -10.29 -24.15 13.05
N GLU A 28 -11.47 -24.09 13.68
CA GLU A 28 -11.93 -22.91 14.40
C GLU A 28 -11.07 -22.58 15.64
N GLU A 29 -10.51 -23.59 16.32
CA GLU A 29 -9.64 -23.34 17.48
C GLU A 29 -8.36 -22.65 17.02
N LYS A 30 -7.76 -23.14 15.93
CA LYS A 30 -6.57 -22.51 15.32
C LYS A 30 -6.87 -21.12 14.78
N ARG A 31 -8.06 -20.91 14.23
CA ARG A 31 -8.52 -19.58 13.80
C ARG A 31 -8.58 -18.62 14.97
N PHE A 32 -9.22 -19.02 16.06
CA PHE A 32 -9.32 -18.20 17.27
C PHE A 32 -7.95 -17.89 17.87
N GLN A 33 -7.06 -18.89 17.96
CA GLN A 33 -5.68 -18.67 18.43
C GLN A 33 -4.92 -17.67 17.56
N LEU A 34 -5.07 -17.77 16.23
CA LEU A 34 -4.46 -16.83 15.30
C LEU A 34 -4.99 -15.42 15.50
N GLU A 35 -6.32 -15.24 15.56
CA GLU A 35 -6.98 -13.94 15.74
C GLU A 35 -6.56 -13.28 17.06
N ASN A 36 -6.47 -14.02 18.17
CA ASN A 36 -6.01 -13.49 19.46
C ASN A 36 -4.49 -13.24 19.52
N SER A 37 -3.71 -13.79 18.59
CA SER A 37 -2.27 -13.55 18.49
C SER A 37 -1.92 -12.28 17.69
N ILE A 38 -2.91 -11.62 17.09
CA ILE A 38 -2.71 -10.38 16.34
C ILE A 38 -2.24 -9.29 17.31
N MET A 39 -1.03 -8.78 17.09
CA MET A 39 -0.41 -7.78 17.95
C MET A 39 -0.87 -6.35 17.67
N GLY A 40 -1.57 -6.13 16.56
CA GLY A 40 -2.08 -4.84 16.15
C GLY A 40 -2.61 -4.86 14.72
N SER A 41 -3.36 -3.82 14.37
CA SER A 41 -3.83 -3.53 13.03
C SER A 41 -3.73 -2.03 12.82
N GLU A 42 -3.21 -1.60 11.67
CA GLU A 42 -3.16 -0.21 11.27
C GLU A 42 -4.17 0.03 10.16
N VAL A 43 -4.81 1.20 10.16
CA VAL A 43 -5.69 1.63 9.07
C VAL A 43 -4.87 2.47 8.09
N LEU A 44 -5.01 2.15 6.80
CA LEU A 44 -4.40 2.90 5.72
C LEU A 44 -5.48 3.33 4.73
N ILE A 45 -5.60 4.64 4.53
CA ILE A 45 -6.54 5.25 3.59
C ILE A 45 -5.79 5.52 2.30
N ARG A 46 -6.33 5.05 1.17
CA ARG A 46 -5.77 5.31 -0.17
C ARG A 46 -6.64 6.31 -0.92
N PHE A 47 -6.07 7.45 -1.29
CA PHE A 47 -6.66 8.38 -2.24
C PHE A 47 -6.12 8.12 -3.65
N GLU A 48 -6.99 8.12 -4.66
CA GLU A 48 -6.59 8.11 -6.07
C GLU A 48 -6.81 9.50 -6.65
N ILE A 49 -5.72 10.13 -7.05
CA ILE A 49 -5.71 11.44 -7.71
C ILE A 49 -5.57 11.20 -9.20
N PHE A 50 -6.42 11.84 -9.99
CA PHE A 50 -6.37 11.80 -11.45
C PHE A 50 -5.82 13.13 -11.96
N PHE A 51 -4.76 13.07 -12.75
CA PHE A 51 -4.23 14.25 -13.42
C PHE A 51 -4.94 14.50 -14.76
N PRO A 52 -5.01 15.77 -15.21
CA PRO A 52 -5.44 16.06 -16.56
C PRO A 52 -4.48 15.38 -17.54
N SER A 53 -5.00 14.44 -18.33
CA SER A 53 -4.18 13.66 -19.27
C SER A 53 -3.47 14.58 -20.24
N LYS A 54 -2.15 14.44 -20.32
CA LYS A 54 -1.32 15.14 -21.32
C LYS A 54 -1.54 14.60 -22.74
N LYS A 55 -2.09 13.39 -22.86
CA LYS A 55 -2.37 12.70 -24.12
C LYS A 55 -3.69 11.92 -24.04
N PRO A 56 -4.83 12.62 -24.16
CA PRO A 56 -6.14 11.99 -24.06
C PRO A 56 -6.29 10.84 -25.07
N GLY A 57 -6.62 9.65 -24.59
CA GLY A 57 -6.81 8.44 -25.40
C GLY A 57 -5.57 7.54 -25.55
N GLU A 58 -4.37 7.99 -25.16
CA GLU A 58 -3.18 7.12 -25.06
C GLU A 58 -3.02 6.56 -23.64
N PHE A 59 -3.05 7.43 -22.63
CA PHE A 59 -3.00 7.01 -21.23
C PHE A 59 -3.59 8.07 -20.30
N SER A 60 -3.97 7.63 -19.10
CA SER A 60 -4.21 8.52 -17.95
C SER A 60 -3.14 8.31 -16.90
N ASP A 61 -2.87 9.35 -16.11
CA ASP A 61 -1.89 9.29 -15.05
C ASP A 61 -2.39 9.97 -13.77
N GLY A 62 -1.72 9.67 -12.67
CA GLY A 62 -2.16 10.13 -11.37
C GLY A 62 -1.26 9.67 -10.23
N LEU A 63 -1.76 9.88 -9.01
CA LEU A 63 -1.10 9.45 -7.78
C LEU A 63 -2.02 8.56 -6.95
N PHE A 64 -1.46 7.51 -6.37
CA PHE A 64 -2.01 6.92 -5.15
C PHE A 64 -1.33 7.58 -3.96
N LEU A 65 -2.12 8.17 -3.06
CA LEU A 65 -1.64 8.69 -1.79
C LEU A 65 -2.10 7.77 -0.66
N TYR A 66 -1.19 7.42 0.23
CA TYR A 66 -1.47 6.57 1.38
C TYR A 66 -1.35 7.38 2.66
N MET A 67 -2.43 7.41 3.43
CA MET A 67 -2.55 8.16 4.66
C MET A 67 -2.85 7.21 5.82
N ASN A 68 -2.19 7.41 6.96
CA ASN A 68 -2.51 6.66 8.17
C ASN A 68 -3.77 7.21 8.86
N ASP A 69 -4.18 6.55 9.93
CA ASP A 69 -5.31 6.96 10.79
C ASP A 69 -5.10 8.31 11.51
N SER A 70 -3.87 8.78 11.58
CA SER A 70 -3.50 10.07 12.17
C SER A 70 -3.60 11.24 11.18
N GLY A 71 -3.96 10.97 9.92
CA GLY A 71 -4.03 11.97 8.86
C GLY A 71 -2.69 12.30 8.20
N ASP A 72 -1.62 11.57 8.52
CA ASP A 72 -0.31 11.76 7.92
C ASP A 72 -0.20 10.98 6.61
N LEU A 73 0.23 11.65 5.55
CA LEU A 73 0.73 10.98 4.35
C LEU A 73 2.00 10.19 4.70
N VAL A 74 1.92 8.88 4.54
CA VAL A 74 3.00 7.92 4.85
C VAL A 74 3.66 7.34 3.60
N ASP A 75 2.95 7.31 2.47
CA ASP A 75 3.51 6.88 1.19
C ASP A 75 2.75 7.49 0.00
N ALA A 76 3.38 7.47 -1.17
CA ALA A 76 2.73 7.81 -2.43
C ALA A 76 3.38 7.10 -3.62
N GLU A 77 2.56 6.80 -4.61
CA GLU A 77 2.97 6.14 -5.84
C GLU A 77 2.42 6.91 -7.04
N TYR A 78 3.24 7.06 -8.08
CA TYR A 78 2.77 7.52 -9.39
C TYR A 78 2.30 6.33 -10.22
N TYR A 79 1.20 6.52 -10.94
CA TYR A 79 0.71 5.50 -11.86
C TYR A 79 0.48 6.07 -13.25
N ILE A 80 0.68 5.20 -14.24
CA ILE A 80 0.18 5.37 -15.61
C ILE A 80 -0.79 4.23 -15.87
N ARG A 81 -1.95 4.55 -16.43
CA ARG A 81 -2.99 3.62 -16.85
C ARG A 81 -3.19 3.71 -18.35
N ASP A 82 -2.98 2.61 -19.05
CA ASP A 82 -3.24 2.45 -20.49
C ASP A 82 -4.17 1.25 -20.68
N ALA A 83 -5.26 1.45 -21.41
CA ALA A 83 -6.35 0.49 -21.60
C ALA A 83 -6.82 -0.16 -20.28
N ASP A 84 -6.29 -1.36 -19.97
CA ASP A 84 -6.62 -2.17 -18.78
C ASP A 84 -5.41 -2.40 -17.84
N ASP A 85 -4.21 -1.91 -18.20
CA ASP A 85 -2.99 -2.09 -17.41
C ASP A 85 -2.64 -0.82 -16.62
N ILE A 86 -2.24 -1.03 -15.36
CA ILE A 86 -1.71 0.02 -14.50
C ILE A 86 -0.25 -0.28 -14.18
N THR A 87 0.64 0.63 -14.55
CA THR A 87 2.04 0.62 -14.13
C THR A 87 2.22 1.58 -12.98
N ILE A 88 2.82 1.11 -11.89
CA ILE A 88 3.02 1.88 -10.66
C ILE A 88 4.52 2.06 -10.42
N ALA A 89 4.90 3.26 -10.00
CA ALA A 89 6.23 3.60 -9.55
C ALA A 89 6.15 4.28 -8.17
N GLY A 90 6.76 3.65 -7.16
CA GLY A 90 6.93 4.27 -5.85
C GLY A 90 7.80 5.51 -5.93
N LEU A 91 7.44 6.55 -5.17
CA LEU A 91 8.20 7.80 -5.15
C LEU A 91 9.45 7.66 -4.30
N GLU A 92 10.59 8.11 -4.82
CA GLU A 92 11.80 8.30 -4.01
C GLU A 92 11.58 9.40 -2.97
N ALA A 93 12.38 9.40 -1.89
CA ALA A 93 12.17 10.25 -0.71
C ALA A 93 12.03 11.75 -1.04
N ASP A 94 12.83 12.27 -1.97
CA ASP A 94 12.76 13.68 -2.37
C ASP A 94 11.46 14.01 -3.11
N ASN A 95 11.02 13.12 -4.02
CA ASN A 95 9.75 13.27 -4.74
C ASN A 95 8.55 13.11 -3.80
N PHE A 96 8.62 12.15 -2.89
CA PHE A 96 7.58 11.96 -1.87
C PHE A 96 7.46 13.19 -0.98
N LYS A 97 8.56 13.83 -0.60
CA LYS A 97 8.54 15.08 0.17
C LYS A 97 7.80 16.20 -0.58
N VAL A 98 8.02 16.35 -1.88
CA VAL A 98 7.29 17.34 -2.70
C VAL A 98 5.79 17.05 -2.69
N VAL A 99 5.40 15.80 -2.89
CA VAL A 99 3.98 15.39 -2.86
C VAL A 99 3.36 15.62 -1.47
N LYS A 100 4.08 15.26 -0.41
CA LYS A 100 3.62 15.46 0.97
C LYS A 100 3.38 16.93 1.30
N GLU A 101 4.28 17.82 0.88
CA GLU A 101 4.10 19.26 1.08
C GLU A 101 2.95 19.82 0.22
N LEU A 102 2.82 19.38 -1.03
CA LEU A 102 1.76 19.84 -1.93
C LEU A 102 0.35 19.52 -1.40
N PHE A 103 0.18 18.33 -0.82
CA PHE A 103 -1.13 17.82 -0.38
C PHE A 103 -1.38 17.91 1.12
N LYS A 104 -0.48 18.58 1.86
CA LYS A 104 -0.54 18.70 3.31
C LYS A 104 -1.88 19.20 3.84
N ASP A 105 -2.49 20.15 3.13
CA ASP A 105 -3.75 20.79 3.52
C ASP A 105 -4.96 20.26 2.71
N SER A 106 -4.75 19.33 1.78
CA SER A 106 -5.80 18.88 0.84
C SER A 106 -6.61 17.69 1.36
N PHE A 107 -6.03 16.90 2.26
CA PHE A 107 -6.63 15.66 2.77
C PHE A 107 -6.79 15.64 4.28
N SER A 108 -6.82 16.82 4.92
CA SER A 108 -7.26 16.96 6.30
C SER A 108 -8.68 16.39 6.41
N LEU A 109 -8.77 15.16 6.90
CA LEU A 109 -10.03 14.56 7.30
C LEU A 109 -10.56 15.38 8.48
N GLU A 110 -11.38 16.39 8.19
CA GLU A 110 -12.40 16.79 9.16
C GLU A 110 -13.38 15.62 9.23
N ILE A 111 -13.11 14.69 10.14
CA ILE A 111 -14.10 13.69 10.54
C ILE A 111 -15.12 14.45 11.40
N GLU A 112 -16.23 14.88 10.79
CA GLU A 112 -17.44 15.29 11.52
C GLU A 112 -18.15 14.08 12.16
#